data_AF-A0A5N7DEE9-F1
#
_entry.id   AF-A0A5N7DEE9-F1
#
_cell.length_a   1.000
_cell.length_b   1.000
_cell.length_c   1.000
_cell.angle_alpha   90.00
_cell.angle_beta   90.00
_cell.angle_gamma   90.00
#
_symmetry.space_group_name_H-M   'P 1'
#
loop_
_entity.id
_entity.type
_entity.pdbx_description
1 polymer ?
#
loop_
_entity_poly.entity_id
_entity_poly.type
_entity_poly.pdbx_seq_one_letter_code
_entity_poly.pdbx_strand_id
1 'polypeptide(L)'
;MANLPSSFIITLDGIPIAKNINPDEEQIHAEADHNNPAVFTFNDGLLESDGWYLGRFQIEDRSLLPKRVLWHKKGGDVREDLIQKTTIDNDGGELVLKNGGTVLTVINGQVYGDLMQENPATVGIKAA
;
A
#
# COMPACT_ATOMS: atom_id res chain seq x y z
N MET A 1 10.82 -5.32 -12.22
CA MET A 1 9.40 -5.57 -11.94
C MET A 1 9.21 -7.05 -11.67
N ALA A 2 8.64 -7.39 -10.50
CA ALA A 2 8.34 -8.77 -10.13
C ALA A 2 7.20 -9.35 -10.98
N ASN A 3 7.20 -10.67 -11.19
CA ASN A 3 6.06 -11.35 -11.81
C ASN A 3 4.97 -11.54 -10.75
N LEU A 4 3.84 -10.86 -10.92
CA LEU A 4 2.73 -10.85 -9.96
C LEU A 4 1.59 -11.75 -10.45
N PRO A 5 0.88 -12.44 -9.54
CA PRO A 5 -0.41 -13.03 -9.87
C PRO A 5 -1.39 -11.97 -10.38
N SER A 6 -2.43 -12.39 -11.12
CA SER A 6 -3.49 -11.47 -11.57
C SER A 6 -4.20 -10.77 -10.40
N SER A 7 -4.37 -11.50 -9.30
CA SER A 7 -4.88 -11.00 -8.03
C SER A 7 -4.08 -11.58 -6.87
N PHE A 8 -3.76 -10.76 -5.88
CA PHE A 8 -2.86 -11.18 -4.80
C PHE A 8 -3.12 -10.43 -3.49
N ILE A 9 -2.66 -11.02 -2.39
CA ILE A 9 -2.62 -10.40 -1.06
C ILE A 9 -1.18 -9.94 -0.80
N ILE A 10 -1.05 -8.73 -0.26
CA ILE A 10 0.23 -8.18 0.22
C ILE A 10 0.29 -8.37 1.73
N THR A 11 1.41 -8.90 2.24
CA THR A 11 1.71 -8.95 3.67
C THR A 11 2.92 -8.10 4.02
N LEU A 12 2.84 -7.41 5.15
CA LEU A 12 3.94 -6.68 5.79
C LEU A 12 4.28 -7.41 7.09
N ASP A 13 5.50 -7.93 7.19
CA ASP A 13 5.94 -8.79 8.30
C ASP A 13 5.00 -9.99 8.56
N GLY A 14 4.47 -10.54 7.46
CA GLY A 14 3.53 -11.67 7.49
C GLY A 14 2.07 -11.31 7.79
N ILE A 15 1.79 -10.06 8.16
CA ILE A 15 0.42 -9.56 8.43
C ILE A 15 -0.13 -8.92 7.15
N PRO A 16 -1.31 -9.33 6.65
CA PRO A 16 -1.86 -8.78 5.42
C PRO A 16 -2.30 -7.32 5.59
N ILE A 17 -2.16 -6.53 4.53
CA ILE A 17 -2.83 -5.22 4.47
C ILE A 17 -4.34 -5.48 4.42
N ALA A 18 -5.07 -4.88 5.36
CA ALA A 18 -6.48 -5.12 5.56
C ALA A 18 -7.34 -4.22 4.69
N LYS A 19 -8.49 -4.74 4.26
CA LYS A 19 -9.56 -4.00 3.61
C LYS A 19 -10.50 -3.41 4.67
N ASN A 20 -10.00 -2.47 5.45
CA ASN A 20 -10.76 -1.74 6.48
C ASN A 20 -11.50 -0.52 5.89
N ILE A 21 -12.27 -0.73 4.82
CA ILE A 21 -12.95 0.36 4.11
C ILE A 21 -14.30 0.73 4.75
N ASN A 22 -14.56 2.03 4.81
CA ASN A 22 -15.83 2.65 5.17
C ASN A 22 -16.35 3.39 3.91
N PRO A 23 -17.47 2.96 3.31
CA PRO A 23 -17.98 3.55 2.08
C PRO A 23 -18.38 5.02 2.20
N ASP A 24 -18.62 5.51 3.42
CA ASP A 24 -19.00 6.88 3.71
C ASP A 24 -17.78 7.84 3.82
N GLU A 25 -16.57 7.31 3.80
CA GLU A 25 -15.33 8.08 3.81
C GLU A 25 -14.72 8.16 2.40
N GLU A 26 -13.92 9.21 2.16
CA GLU A 26 -13.20 9.38 0.89
C GLU A 26 -11.77 8.84 0.96
N GLN A 27 -11.17 8.90 2.14
CA GLN A 27 -9.83 8.39 2.41
C GLN A 27 -9.76 7.77 3.80
N ILE A 28 -9.08 6.63 3.91
CA ILE A 28 -8.94 5.88 5.17
C ILE A 28 -7.49 5.47 5.34
N HIS A 29 -6.97 5.53 6.56
CA HIS A 29 -5.63 5.01 6.83
C HIS A 29 -5.62 3.49 6.72
N ALA A 30 -4.76 2.97 5.84
CA ALA A 30 -4.56 1.54 5.70
C ALA A 30 -3.98 0.92 6.98
N GLU A 31 -4.49 -0.25 7.32
CA GLU A 31 -4.07 -1.05 8.48
C GLU A 31 -3.57 -2.42 8.02
N ALA A 32 -2.80 -3.08 8.87
CA ALA A 32 -2.42 -4.47 8.73
C ALA A 32 -3.19 -5.31 9.77
N ASP A 33 -4.04 -6.23 9.29
CA ASP A 33 -4.89 -7.10 10.12
C ASP A 33 -5.22 -8.39 9.35
N HIS A 34 -5.14 -9.54 10.03
CA HIS A 34 -5.51 -10.86 9.52
C HIS A 34 -7.00 -11.08 9.23
N ASN A 35 -7.89 -10.30 9.84
CA ASN A 35 -9.34 -10.56 9.81
C ASN A 35 -9.97 -10.31 8.45
N ASN A 36 -9.46 -9.35 7.67
CA ASN A 36 -10.03 -8.98 6.39
C ASN A 36 -8.94 -8.58 5.37
N PRO A 37 -8.15 -9.54 4.85
CA PRO A 37 -7.08 -9.25 3.90
C PRO A 37 -7.61 -8.60 2.61
N ALA A 38 -6.96 -7.54 2.15
CA ALA A 38 -7.28 -6.95 0.86
C ALA A 38 -6.74 -7.82 -0.30
N VAL A 39 -7.58 -8.02 -1.31
CA VAL A 39 -7.19 -8.68 -2.57
C VAL A 39 -6.92 -7.60 -3.61
N PHE A 40 -5.67 -7.52 -4.04
CA PHE A 40 -5.20 -6.49 -4.95
C PHE A 40 -5.14 -6.98 -6.39
N THR A 41 -5.45 -6.08 -7.30
CA THR A 41 -4.93 -6.09 -8.67
C THR A 41 -3.92 -4.95 -8.81
N PHE A 42 -2.99 -5.07 -9.76
CA PHE A 42 -1.94 -4.09 -9.96
C PHE A 42 -1.86 -3.64 -11.41
N ASN A 43 -2.22 -2.37 -11.66
CA ASN A 43 -2.28 -1.79 -12.99
C ASN A 43 -1.66 -0.40 -12.98
N ASP A 44 -0.73 -0.13 -13.89
CA ASP A 44 -0.06 1.17 -14.02
C ASP A 44 0.47 1.73 -12.68
N GLY A 45 1.09 0.88 -11.86
CA GLY A 45 1.61 1.29 -10.56
C GLY A 45 0.54 1.52 -9.48
N LEU A 46 -0.74 1.33 -9.76
CA LEU A 46 -1.82 1.46 -8.77
C LEU A 46 -2.21 0.09 -8.23
N LEU A 47 -2.30 0.02 -6.91
CA LEU A 47 -2.87 -1.12 -6.20
C LEU A 47 -4.36 -0.87 -6.04
N GLU A 48 -5.20 -1.72 -6.63
CA GLU A 48 -6.66 -1.59 -6.59
C GLU A 48 -7.29 -2.79 -5.85
N SER A 49 -8.25 -2.50 -4.97
CA SER A 49 -9.06 -3.49 -4.26
C SER A 49 -10.50 -2.97 -4.11
N ASP A 50 -11.47 -3.68 -4.69
CA ASP A 50 -12.91 -3.46 -4.50
C ASP A 50 -13.38 -2.00 -4.59
N GLY A 51 -12.91 -1.26 -5.61
CA GLY A 51 -13.28 0.14 -5.82
C GLY A 51 -12.46 1.14 -5.01
N TRP A 52 -11.31 0.74 -4.48
CA TRP A 52 -10.38 1.60 -3.76
C TRP A 52 -8.96 1.44 -4.28
N TYR A 53 -8.21 2.53 -4.27
CA TYR A 53 -6.78 2.54 -4.54
C TYR A 53 -5.98 2.63 -3.24
N LEU A 54 -4.89 1.89 -3.14
CA LEU A 54 -3.95 2.00 -2.02
C LEU A 54 -2.70 2.79 -2.42
N GLY A 55 -2.38 3.82 -1.65
CA GLY A 55 -1.13 4.56 -1.83
C GLY A 55 -1.02 5.79 -0.94
N ARG A 56 0.15 6.42 -0.96
CA ARG A 56 0.37 7.74 -0.35
C ARG A 56 -0.24 8.81 -1.24
N PHE A 57 -0.62 9.92 -0.63
CA PHE A 57 -1.08 11.08 -1.35
C PHE A 57 0.09 11.84 -1.97
N GLN A 58 -0.09 12.45 -3.13
CA GLN A 58 0.97 13.17 -3.84
C GLN A 58 1.45 14.42 -3.09
N ILE A 59 0.56 15.07 -2.32
CA ILE A 59 0.85 16.29 -1.58
C ILE A 59 0.90 15.97 -0.08
N GLU A 60 2.10 15.98 0.48
CA GLU A 60 2.34 15.71 1.90
C GLU A 60 3.14 16.86 2.53
N ASP A 61 3.19 16.91 3.86
CA ASP A 61 4.13 17.78 4.54
C ASP A 61 5.58 17.41 4.18
N ARG A 62 6.50 18.37 4.37
CA ARG A 62 7.91 18.21 4.00
C ARG A 62 8.77 17.55 5.08
N SER A 63 8.17 16.96 6.12
CA SER A 63 8.95 16.24 7.13
C SER A 63 9.45 14.90 6.57
N LEU A 64 10.45 14.32 7.22
CA LEU A 64 10.89 12.93 6.94
C LEU A 64 10.20 11.90 7.84
N LEU A 65 9.17 12.31 8.59
CA LEU A 65 8.38 11.39 9.42
C LEU A 65 7.66 10.35 8.53
N PRO A 66 7.35 9.16 9.07
CA PRO A 66 6.57 8.16 8.37
C PRO A 66 5.29 8.76 7.76
N LYS A 67 5.03 8.43 6.50
CA LYS A 67 3.92 8.98 5.72
C LYS A 67 2.77 8.01 5.63
N ARG A 68 1.54 8.49 5.80
CA ARG A 68 0.37 7.61 5.82
C ARG A 68 0.16 6.97 4.46
N VAL A 69 -0.01 5.66 4.44
CA VAL A 69 -0.57 4.96 3.28
C VAL A 69 -2.09 4.95 3.46
N LEU A 70 -2.80 5.39 2.43
CA LEU A 70 -4.24 5.59 2.49
C LEU A 70 -4.93 4.69 1.46
N TRP A 71 -6.12 4.23 1.82
CA TRP A 71 -7.16 3.85 0.87
C TRP A 71 -7.80 5.12 0.32
N HIS A 72 -7.90 5.24 -1.00
CA HIS A 72 -8.56 6.34 -1.72
C HIS A 72 -9.72 5.77 -2.52
N LYS A 73 -10.91 6.34 -2.36
CA LYS A 73 -12.12 5.86 -3.04
C LYS A 73 -12.04 6.11 -4.54
N LYS A 74 -12.31 5.09 -5.35
CA LYS A 74 -12.33 5.22 -6.82
C LYS A 74 -13.51 6.08 -7.25
N GLY A 75 -13.24 7.09 -8.06
CA GLY A 75 -14.24 8.10 -8.44
C GLY A 75 -14.63 9.06 -7.32
N GLY A 76 -13.90 9.04 -6.20
CA GLY A 76 -14.04 9.99 -5.11
C GLY A 76 -13.29 11.30 -5.36
N ASP A 77 -13.07 12.06 -4.29
CA ASP A 77 -12.45 13.39 -4.35
C ASP A 77 -10.97 13.37 -4.80
N VAL A 78 -10.27 12.27 -4.50
CA VAL A 78 -8.86 12.10 -4.87
C VAL A 78 -8.74 11.40 -6.21
N ARG A 79 -8.25 12.15 -7.19
CA ARG A 79 -7.95 11.64 -8.53
C ARG A 79 -6.74 10.72 -8.52
N GLU A 80 -6.70 9.74 -9.43
CA GLU A 80 -5.65 8.73 -9.54
C GLU A 80 -4.24 9.32 -9.75
N ASP A 81 -4.14 10.48 -10.43
CA ASP A 81 -2.88 11.20 -10.66
C ASP A 81 -2.31 11.85 -9.38
N LEU A 82 -3.10 11.92 -8.31
CA LEU A 82 -2.69 12.40 -7.00
C LEU A 82 -2.35 11.26 -6.02
N ILE A 83 -2.33 10.01 -6.50
CA ILE A 83 -1.90 8.85 -5.72
C ILE A 83 -0.49 8.47 -6.16
N GLN A 84 0.44 8.44 -5.22
CA GLN A 84 1.82 8.05 -5.51
C GLN A 84 1.84 6.59 -6.00
N LYS A 85 2.56 6.35 -7.10
CA LYS A 85 2.63 5.03 -7.74
C LYS A 85 3.47 4.05 -6.92
N THR A 86 3.02 2.81 -6.90
CA THR A 86 3.73 1.67 -6.33
C THR A 86 4.65 1.04 -7.36
N THR A 87 5.82 0.61 -6.90
CA THR A 87 6.77 -0.24 -7.64
C THR A 87 6.99 -1.50 -6.84
N ILE A 88 7.06 -2.64 -7.53
CA ILE A 88 7.32 -3.95 -6.93
C ILE A 88 8.44 -4.61 -7.73
N ASP A 89 9.57 -4.79 -7.05
CA ASP A 89 10.77 -5.38 -7.61
C ASP A 89 11.18 -6.63 -6.84
N ASN A 90 12.04 -7.42 -7.47
CA ASN A 90 12.72 -8.55 -6.84
C ASN A 90 14.20 -8.20 -6.78
N ASP A 91 14.71 -7.95 -5.58
CA ASP A 91 16.10 -7.59 -5.33
C ASP A 91 16.79 -8.78 -4.64
N GLY A 92 17.67 -9.46 -5.35
CA GLY A 92 18.41 -10.61 -4.81
C GLY A 92 17.55 -11.80 -4.36
N GLY A 93 16.30 -11.91 -4.79
CA GLY A 93 15.35 -12.94 -4.36
C GLY A 93 14.30 -12.44 -3.38
N GLU A 94 14.45 -11.24 -2.83
CA GLU A 94 13.51 -10.62 -1.91
C GLU A 94 12.59 -9.64 -2.64
N LEU A 95 11.31 -9.63 -2.26
CA LEU A 95 10.34 -8.69 -2.80
C LEU A 95 10.50 -7.34 -2.11
N VAL A 96 10.63 -6.28 -2.91
CA VAL A 96 10.69 -4.90 -2.44
C VAL A 96 9.51 -4.16 -3.02
N LEU A 97 8.59 -3.73 -2.15
CA LEU A 97 7.46 -2.88 -2.51
C LEU A 97 7.72 -1.46 -2.03
N LYS A 98 7.66 -0.51 -2.96
CA LYS A 98 7.80 0.92 -2.65
C LYS A 98 6.62 1.70 -3.17
N ASN A 99 6.01 2.54 -2.34
CA ASN A 99 4.97 3.49 -2.78
C ASN A 99 5.54 4.91 -2.82
N GLY A 100 5.61 5.51 -4.01
CA GLY A 100 6.25 6.82 -4.19
C GLY A 100 7.72 6.83 -3.75
N GLY A 101 8.44 5.77 -4.11
CA GLY A 101 9.86 5.60 -3.80
C GLY A 101 10.20 5.16 -2.37
N THR A 102 9.21 5.08 -1.47
CA THR A 102 9.44 4.71 -0.07
C THR A 102 9.03 3.27 0.23
N VAL A 103 9.83 2.56 1.03
CA VAL A 103 9.47 1.24 1.57
C VAL A 103 8.32 1.37 2.57
N LEU A 104 7.56 0.29 2.75
CA LEU A 104 6.47 0.27 3.73
C LEU A 104 6.95 -0.22 5.10
N THR A 105 6.26 0.23 6.14
CA THR A 105 6.43 -0.20 7.53
C THR A 105 5.07 -0.25 8.22
N VAL A 106 5.00 -0.94 9.36
CA VAL A 106 3.80 -1.01 10.20
C VAL A 106 4.11 -0.39 11.56
N ILE A 107 3.34 0.64 11.94
CA ILE A 107 3.47 1.33 13.23
C ILE A 107 2.11 1.26 13.92
N ASN A 108 2.04 0.61 15.07
CA ASN A 108 0.80 0.42 15.83
C ASN A 108 -0.37 -0.15 14.99
N GLY A 109 -0.07 -1.13 14.11
CA GLY A 109 -1.06 -1.77 13.24
C GLY A 109 -1.43 -0.96 11.98
N GLN A 110 -0.94 0.27 11.85
CA GLN A 110 -1.20 1.12 10.70
C GLN A 110 -0.04 1.09 9.71
N VAL A 111 -0.35 1.17 8.41
CA VAL A 111 0.63 1.12 7.33
C VAL A 111 1.16 2.52 7.05
N TYR A 112 2.49 2.63 7.01
CA TYR A 112 3.18 3.87 6.65
C TYR A 112 4.22 3.61 5.58
N GLY A 113 4.57 4.67 4.86
CA GLY A 113 5.80 4.76 4.10
C GLY A 113 6.93 5.27 4.97
N ASP A 114 7.99 4.49 5.10
CA ASP A 114 9.19 4.86 5.86
C ASP A 114 10.19 5.60 4.96
N LEU A 115 10.13 6.93 4.99
CA LEU A 115 10.99 7.81 4.18
C LEU A 115 12.48 7.68 4.54
N MET A 116 12.78 7.33 5.79
CA MET A 116 14.14 7.17 6.29
C MET A 116 14.69 5.76 5.99
N GLN A 117 13.81 4.82 5.65
CA GLN A 117 14.13 3.41 5.36
C GLN A 117 14.87 2.72 6.51
N GLU A 118 14.56 3.10 7.75
CA GLU A 118 15.19 2.56 8.96
C GLU A 118 14.52 1.27 9.43
N ASN A 119 13.22 1.11 9.19
CA ASN A 119 12.41 -0.02 9.66
C ASN A 119 11.51 -0.56 8.54
N PRO A 120 12.06 -0.98 7.38
CA PRO A 120 11.27 -1.59 6.32
C PRO A 120 10.62 -2.88 6.81
N ALA A 121 9.32 -3.03 6.54
CA ALA A 121 8.64 -4.31 6.73
C ALA A 121 9.07 -5.31 5.66
N THR A 122 9.13 -6.58 6.03
CA THR A 122 9.33 -7.68 5.09
C THR A 122 8.08 -7.86 4.25
N VAL A 123 8.21 -7.71 2.93
CA VAL A 123 7.07 -7.81 2.01
C VAL A 123 6.88 -9.25 1.55
N GLY A 124 5.63 -9.72 1.63
CA GLY A 124 5.20 -10.98 1.03
C GLY A 124 4.06 -10.76 0.05
N ILE A 125 4.03 -11.56 -1.02
CA ILE A 125 2.94 -11.60 -1.99
C ILE A 125 2.46 -13.03 -2.12
N LYS A 126 1.14 -13.23 -2.00
CA LYS A 126 0.48 -14.54 -2.16
C LYS A 126 -0.65 -14.40 -3.17
N ALA A 127 -0.80 -15.37 -4.08
CA ALA A 127 -1.97 -15.41 -4.94
C ALA A 127 -3.24 -15.48 -4.08
N ALA A 128 -4.26 -14.71 -4.47
CA ALA A 128 -5.55 -14.65 -3.79
C ALA A 128 -6.51 -15.73 -4.30
#